data_AF-A0A2V6XRE4-F1
#
_entry.id   AF-A0A2V6XRE4-F1
#
_cell.length_a   1.000
_cell.length_b   1.000
_cell.length_c   1.000
_cell.angle_alpha   90.00
_cell.angle_beta   90.00
_cell.angle_gamma   90.00
#
_symmetry.space_group_name_H-M   'P 1'
#
loop_
_entity.id
_entity.type
_entity.pdbx_description
1 polymer ?
#
loop_
_entity_poly.entity_id
_entity_poly.type
_entity_poly.pdbx_seq_one_letter_code
_entity_poly.pdbx_strand_id
1 'polypeptide(L)' 'MREHWIKFVYEGQGELTFGKGDCILQPPGIVHNELDCSDDLEVLEIYSPAVHETVVVGRVSDAVAAAR' A
#
# COMPACT_ATOMS: atom_id res chain seq x y z
N MET A 1 14.62 -3.93 -14.07
CA MET A 1 13.31 -3.87 -13.38
C MET A 1 13.42 -4.73 -12.14
N ARG A 2 12.78 -4.37 -11.03
CA ARG A 2 12.56 -5.32 -9.94
C ARG A 2 11.52 -6.31 -10.48
N GLU A 3 11.77 -7.61 -10.39
CA GLU A 3 10.76 -8.64 -10.71
C GLU A 3 9.84 -8.76 -9.47
N HIS A 4 8.51 -8.83 -9.65
CA HIS A 4 7.51 -8.84 -8.58
C HIS A 4 7.55 -7.59 -7.68
N TRP A 5 6.80 -6.54 -8.03
CA TRP A 5 6.74 -5.31 -7.25
C TRP A 5 5.33 -4.70 -7.19
N ILE A 6 5.08 -3.91 -6.15
CA ILE A 6 3.85 -3.12 -5.97
C ILE A 6 4.19 -1.72 -5.46
N LYS A 7 3.44 -0.71 -5.91
CA LYS A 7 3.52 0.67 -5.43
C LYS A 7 2.21 1.07 -4.78
N PHE A 8 2.31 1.57 -3.55
CA PHE A 8 1.21 2.17 -2.81
C PHE A 8 1.47 3.64 -2.52
N VAL A 9 0.41 4.40 -2.28
CA VAL A 9 0.46 5.66 -1.54
C VAL A 9 -0.25 5.47 -0.20
N TYR A 10 0.35 5.94 0.88
CA TYR A 10 -0.21 5.91 2.23
C TYR A 10 -0.34 7.33 2.78
N GLU A 11 -1.45 7.61 3.45
CA GLU A 11 -1.64 8.87 4.17
C GLU A 11 -0.51 9.09 5.18
N GLY A 12 0.15 10.25 5.08
CA GLY A 12 1.26 10.63 5.95
C GLY A 12 2.59 9.92 5.68
N GLN A 13 2.68 9.03 4.68
CA GLN A 13 3.95 8.39 4.27
C GLN A 13 4.29 8.58 2.79
N GLY A 14 3.33 9.00 1.96
CA GLY A 14 3.55 9.21 0.52
C GLY A 14 3.66 7.90 -0.25
N GLU A 15 4.33 7.95 -1.41
CA GLU A 15 4.51 6.79 -2.29
C GLU A 15 5.62 5.87 -1.81
N LEU A 16 5.34 4.57 -1.73
CA LEU A 16 6.28 3.53 -1.37
C LEU A 16 6.20 2.39 -2.39
N THR A 17 7.36 1.84 -2.78
CA THR A 17 7.44 0.68 -3.68
C THR A 17 8.10 -0.48 -2.96
N PHE A 18 7.42 -1.61 -2.95
CA PHE A 18 7.84 -2.84 -2.29
C PHE A 18 8.19 -3.89 -3.33
N GLY A 19 9.11 -4.79 -2.99
CA GLY A 19 9.48 -5.93 -3.81
C GLY A 19 9.46 -7.24 -3.03
N LYS A 20 9.86 -8.31 -3.71
CA LYS A 20 9.97 -9.65 -3.12
C LYS A 20 10.72 -9.65 -1.78
N GLY A 21 10.05 -10.19 -0.76
CA GLY A 21 10.60 -10.35 0.59
C GLY A 21 10.29 -9.19 1.54
N ASP A 22 9.76 -8.07 1.04
CA ASP A 22 9.27 -6.99 1.88
C ASP A 22 7.96 -7.41 2.57
N CYS A 23 7.81 -7.02 3.84
CA CYS A 23 6.59 -7.19 4.61
C CYS A 23 6.12 -5.82 5.10
N ILE A 24 4.83 -5.55 4.95
CA ILE A 24 4.22 -4.30 5.41
C ILE A 24 3.02 -4.59 6.31
N LEU A 25 2.81 -3.72 7.29
CA LEU A 25 1.59 -3.67 8.09
C LEU A 25 0.79 -2.47 7.64
N GLN A 26 -0.44 -2.70 7.17
CA GLN A 26 -1.44 -1.65 6.96
C GLN A 26 -2.30 -1.56 8.22
N PRO A 27 -2.14 -0.52 9.07
CA PRO A 27 -2.94 -0.40 10.28
C PRO A 27 -4.43 -0.26 9.94
N PRO A 28 -5.34 -0.71 10.84
CA PRO A 28 -6.78 -0.55 10.62
C PRO A 28 -7.16 0.90 10.31
N GLY A 29 -7.89 1.10 9.21
CA GLY A 29 -8.37 2.42 8.79
C GLY A 29 -7.33 3.32 8.11
N ILE A 30 -6.10 2.85 7.85
CA ILE A 30 -5.13 3.64 7.09
C ILE A 30 -5.66 3.96 5.69
N VAL A 31 -5.69 5.25 5.34
CA VAL A 31 -6.04 5.69 4.00
C VAL A 31 -4.88 5.39 3.07
N HIS A 32 -5.13 4.61 2.03
CA HIS A 32 -4.12 4.18 1.07
C HIS A 32 -4.73 3.92 -0.31
N ASN A 33 -3.89 3.82 -1.32
CA ASN A 33 -4.29 3.36 -2.64
C ASN A 33 -3.15 2.61 -3.33
N GLU A 34 -3.48 1.56 -4.08
CA GLU A 34 -2.56 0.94 -5.04
C GLU A 34 -2.40 1.88 -6.23
N LEU A 35 -1.15 2.18 -6.62
CA LEU A 35 -0.85 3.05 -7.74
C LEU A 35 -0.47 2.28 -9.00
N ASP A 36 0.34 1.22 -8.83
CA ASP A 36 0.87 0.43 -9.93
C ASP A 36 1.50 -0.87 -9.40
N CYS A 37 1.63 -1.89 -10.24
CA CYS A 37 2.26 -3.17 -9.91
C CYS A 37 2.89 -3.83 -11.14
N SER A 38 3.77 -4.84 -10.93
CA SER A 38 4.24 -5.68 -12.04
C SER A 38 3.16 -6.64 -12.53
N ASP A 39 3.22 -6.99 -13.82
CA ASP A 39 2.32 -7.96 -14.45
C ASP A 39 2.30 -9.34 -13.77
N ASP A 40 3.39 -9.70 -13.09
CA ASP A 40 3.61 -10.99 -12.44
C ASP A 40 3.51 -10.95 -10.90
N LEU A 41 2.99 -9.86 -10.31
CA LEU A 41 2.95 -9.72 -8.86
C LEU A 41 2.15 -10.85 -8.17
N GLU A 42 2.79 -11.49 -7.18
CA GLU A 42 2.13 -12.37 -6.22
C GLU A 42 2.30 -11.80 -4.79
N VAL A 43 1.20 -11.73 -4.04
CA VAL A 43 1.20 -11.25 -2.65
C VAL A 43 0.42 -12.20 -1.73
N LEU A 44 0.88 -12.33 -0.48
CA LEU A 44 0.12 -12.95 0.59
C LEU A 44 -0.39 -11.85 1.52
N GLU A 45 -1.70 -11.59 1.45
CA GLU A 45 -2.37 -10.67 2.37
C GLU A 45 -3.01 -11.43 3.53
N ILE A 46 -2.78 -10.94 4.75
CA ILE A 46 -3.44 -11.42 5.97
C ILE A 46 -4.16 -10.23 6.59
N TYR A 47 -5.50 -10.26 6.60
CA TYR A 47 -6.32 -9.20 7.16
C TYR A 47 -7.25 -9.73 8.26
N SER A 48 -7.65 -8.83 9.17
CA SER A 48 -8.60 -9.11 10.25
C SER A 48 -9.36 -7.83 10.61
N PRO A 49 -10.67 -7.89 10.91
CA PRO A 49 -11.53 -9.07 10.94
C PRO A 49 -11.79 -9.66 9.55
N ALA A 50 -12.28 -10.91 9.49
CA ALA A 50 -12.56 -11.63 8.25
C ALA A 50 -13.61 -10.93 7.35
N VAL A 51 -14.45 -10.07 7.93
CA VAL A 51 -15.40 -9.22 7.20
C VAL A 51 -15.14 -7.78 7.61
N HIS A 52 -14.69 -6.97 6.66
CA HIS A 52 -14.53 -5.53 6.81
C HIS A 52 -15.00 -4.83 5.52
N GLU A 53 -15.61 -3.67 5.66
CA GLU A 53 -16.08 -2.88 4.51
C GLU A 53 -14.92 -2.09 3.88
N THR A 54 -14.70 -2.28 2.58
CA THR A 54 -13.85 -1.39 1.79
C THR A 54 -14.62 -0.11 1.49
N VAL A 55 -14.12 1.02 2.00
CA VAL A 55 -14.72 2.34 1.79
C VAL A 55 -13.85 3.14 0.84
N VAL A 56 -14.43 3.57 -0.28
CA VAL A 56 -13.79 4.59 -1.12
C VAL A 56 -13.89 5.92 -0.41
N VAL A 57 -12.76 6.42 0.05
CA VAL A 57 -12.64 7.75 0.64
C VAL A 57 -12.25 8.77 -0.43
N GLY A 58 -12.13 10.05 -0.06
CA GLY A 58 -11.62 11.08 -0.96
C GLY A 58 -10.17 10.82 -1.40
N ARG A 59 -9.46 11.87 -1.81
CA ARG A 59 -8.04 11.69 -2.17
C ARG A 59 -7.22 11.33 -0.94
N VAL A 60 -6.30 10.37 -1.10
CA VAL A 60 -5.16 10.22 -0.18
C VAL A 60 -4.44 11.57 -0.21
N SER A 61 -4.42 12.31 0.91
CA SER A 61 -3.82 13.63 0.91
C SER A 61 -2.31 13.50 0.66
N ASP A 62 -1.78 14.28 -0.27
CA ASP A 62 -0.34 14.39 -0.50
C ASP A 62 0.27 15.10 0.72
N ALA A 63 0.57 14.35 1.77
CA ALA A 63 1.13 14.86 3.01
C ALA A 63 2.50 14.24 3.29
N VAL A 64 3.49 14.92 2.71
CA VAL A 64 4.90 15.07 3.10
C VAL A 64 5.81 13.84 2.93
N ALA A 65 6.59 13.87 1.84
CA ALA A 65 7.92 13.27 1.85
C ALA A 65 8.79 13.96 2.92
N ALA A 66 8.88 13.36 4.11
CA ALA A 66 9.92 13.62 5.10
C ALA A 66 10.32 12.27 5.71
N ALA A 67 11.57 11.88 5.84
CA ALA A 67 12.84 12.59 5.72
C ALA A 67 13.92 11.63 5.19
N ARG A 68 15.01 12.21 4.69
CA ARG A 68 16.28 11.49 4.50
C ARG A 68 16.87 11.05 5.83
#